data_AF-A0A524CV16-F1
#
_entry.id   AF-A0A524CV16-F1
#
_cell.length_a   1.000
_cell.length_b   1.000
_cell.length_c   1.000
_cell.angle_alpha   90.00
_cell.angle_beta   90.00
_cell.angle_gamma   90.00
#
_symmetry.space_group_name_H-M   'P 1'
#
loop_
_entity.id
_entity.type
_entity.pdbx_description
1 polymer ?
#
loop_
_entity_poly.entity_id
_entity_poly.type
_entity_poly.pdbx_seq_one_letter_code
_entity_poly.pdbx_strand_id
1 'polypeptide(L)'
;MNDDIIREMTVIPTHPNLFAFHSDKEGMEQEMADEDDICYCSIYINYPDNRVYCISQGWVLRIHGRDVPGSDLEDALQFLSTKDLNDSAEICSECLYKFLLTLADTFADTMTLKEKTDEIKRYVDKFSLMIAVKHSQMDDQMERIGDEDDIDQATDHFEFLRSYLIQLMDQQNRLQALLKDLKSEGAEEWVMDLVRERERLARLEYQFYSQTLLLRVVNDFNLLLRMLSFILKTSDEILGINEKIHEEILSNRFAAKAEDDERLSSLKSYAEKSRTVEHNFGNILQILSRL
;
A
#
# COMPACT_ATOMS: atom_id res chain seq x y z
N MET A 1 0.56 -0.42 -23.70
CA MET A 1 0.06 -1.77 -24.06
C MET A 1 -1.24 -1.63 -24.80
N ASN A 2 -1.42 -2.39 -25.88
CA ASN A 2 -2.72 -2.59 -26.53
C ASN A 2 -2.69 -3.99 -27.19
N ASP A 3 -3.55 -4.90 -26.73
CA ASP A 3 -3.63 -6.30 -27.23
C ASP A 3 -2.27 -7.03 -27.31
N ASP A 4 -1.60 -7.18 -26.16
CA ASP A 4 -0.38 -8.00 -25.97
C ASP A 4 0.87 -7.57 -26.76
N ILE A 5 0.83 -6.44 -27.48
CA ILE A 5 2.00 -5.83 -28.11
C ILE A 5 2.67 -4.87 -27.11
N ILE A 6 3.82 -5.29 -26.59
CA ILE A 6 4.75 -4.40 -25.88
C ILE A 6 5.58 -3.67 -26.95
N ARG A 7 5.26 -2.41 -27.20
CA ARG A 7 6.09 -1.54 -28.04
C ARG A 7 7.23 -0.98 -27.18
N GLU A 8 8.46 -1.00 -27.69
CA GLU A 8 9.53 -0.19 -27.11
C GLU A 8 9.19 1.28 -27.34
N MET A 9 9.09 2.05 -26.26
CA MET A 9 8.66 3.44 -26.29
C MET A 9 9.71 4.28 -25.60
N THR A 10 10.13 5.37 -26.24
CA THR A 10 10.99 6.36 -25.60
C THR A 10 10.10 7.23 -24.71
N VAL A 11 10.21 7.06 -23.39
CA VAL A 11 9.42 7.82 -22.42
C VAL A 11 10.11 9.17 -22.19
N ILE A 12 9.38 10.26 -22.38
CA ILE A 12 9.77 11.59 -21.92
C ILE A 12 8.98 11.86 -20.64
N PRO A 13 9.62 11.98 -19.47
CA PRO A 13 8.91 12.30 -18.23
C PRO A 13 8.34 13.72 -18.34
N THR A 14 7.02 13.84 -18.32
CA THR A 14 6.29 15.11 -18.41
C THR A 14 5.41 15.28 -17.18
N HIS A 15 5.39 16.48 -16.62
CA HIS A 15 4.55 16.82 -15.47
C HIS A 15 3.05 16.73 -15.83
N PRO A 16 2.16 16.14 -15.01
CA PRO A 16 0.72 15.98 -15.34
C PRO A 16 0.01 17.28 -15.73
N ASN A 17 0.39 18.40 -15.10
CA ASN A 17 -0.08 19.76 -15.43
C ASN A 17 0.16 20.19 -16.90
N LEU A 18 1.02 19.49 -17.65
CA LEU A 18 1.23 19.78 -19.07
C LEU A 18 -0.01 19.45 -19.92
N PHE A 19 -0.83 18.48 -19.47
CA PHE A 19 -2.03 18.00 -20.18
C PHE A 19 -3.35 18.45 -19.54
N ALA A 20 -3.31 19.25 -18.48
CA ALA A 20 -4.47 19.65 -17.68
C ALA A 20 -5.44 20.63 -18.38
N PHE A 21 -5.33 20.83 -19.69
CA PHE A 21 -6.13 21.81 -20.44
C PHE A 21 -7.37 21.23 -21.12
N HIS A 22 -7.51 19.90 -21.19
CA HIS A 22 -8.63 19.26 -21.87
C HIS A 22 -9.36 18.29 -20.92
N SER A 23 -10.68 18.49 -20.78
CA SER A 23 -11.54 17.73 -19.87
C SER A 23 -12.52 16.81 -20.61
N ASP A 24 -12.40 16.74 -21.95
CA ASP A 24 -13.26 15.97 -22.83
C ASP A 24 -12.46 15.29 -23.95
N LYS A 25 -13.08 14.27 -24.55
CA LYS A 25 -12.50 13.47 -25.64
C LYS A 25 -12.13 14.31 -26.86
N GLU A 26 -12.92 15.35 -27.16
CA GLU A 26 -12.74 16.21 -28.33
C GLU A 26 -11.51 17.11 -28.18
N GLY A 27 -11.20 17.59 -26.97
CA GLY A 27 -9.95 18.29 -26.69
C GLY A 27 -8.72 17.39 -26.80
N MET A 28 -8.86 16.10 -26.51
CA MET A 28 -7.76 15.14 -26.64
C MET A 28 -7.37 14.82 -28.09
N GLU A 29 -8.32 14.80 -29.02
CA GLU A 29 -8.04 14.58 -30.45
C GLU A 29 -7.13 15.67 -31.05
N GLN A 30 -7.05 16.85 -30.41
CA GLN A 30 -6.23 17.98 -30.85
C GLN A 30 -4.76 17.88 -30.44
N GLU A 31 -4.44 17.03 -29.47
CA GLU A 31 -3.09 16.83 -28.91
C GLU A 31 -2.42 15.55 -29.43
N MET A 32 -3.05 14.86 -30.38
CA MET A 32 -2.45 13.70 -31.05
C MET A 32 -1.21 14.13 -31.85
N ALA A 33 -0.08 13.47 -31.63
CA ALA A 33 1.12 13.72 -32.42
C ALA A 33 0.96 13.19 -33.86
N ASP A 34 1.47 13.93 -34.84
CA ASP A 34 1.43 13.55 -36.26
C ASP A 34 2.34 12.36 -36.62
N GLU A 35 3.31 12.01 -35.74
CA GLU A 35 4.28 10.93 -35.97
C GLU A 35 4.08 9.76 -34.98
N ASP A 36 4.05 8.52 -35.50
CA ASP A 36 3.82 7.26 -34.75
C ASP A 36 4.90 6.94 -33.69
N ASP A 37 6.03 7.68 -33.67
CA ASP A 37 7.22 7.36 -32.88
C ASP A 37 7.39 8.20 -31.59
N ILE A 38 6.58 9.23 -31.37
CA ILE A 38 6.59 10.03 -30.13
C ILE A 38 5.29 9.80 -29.38
N CYS A 39 5.36 9.04 -28.29
CA CYS A 39 4.19 8.75 -27.48
C CYS A 39 4.33 9.33 -26.07
N TYR A 40 3.49 10.31 -25.77
CA TYR A 40 3.26 10.77 -24.41
C TYR A 40 2.30 9.78 -23.72
N CYS A 41 2.83 8.91 -22.85
CA CYS A 41 1.97 8.01 -22.07
C CYS A 41 1.38 8.79 -20.89
N SER A 42 0.35 9.58 -21.16
CA SER A 42 -0.56 10.07 -20.13
C SER A 42 -1.85 9.26 -20.25
N ILE A 43 -2.32 8.73 -19.12
CA ILE A 43 -3.53 7.91 -19.09
C ILE A 43 -4.69 8.80 -18.65
N TYR A 44 -5.77 8.81 -19.44
CA TYR A 44 -7.01 9.49 -19.10
C TYR A 44 -8.07 8.48 -18.69
N ILE A 45 -8.68 8.69 -17.54
CA ILE A 45 -9.85 7.94 -17.09
C ILE A 45 -11.09 8.77 -17.42
N ASN A 46 -11.90 8.28 -18.35
CA ASN A 46 -13.14 8.93 -18.71
C ASN A 46 -14.26 8.47 -17.77
N TYR A 47 -14.47 9.19 -16.67
CA TYR A 47 -15.49 8.84 -15.66
C TYR A 47 -16.90 8.58 -16.23
N PRO A 48 -17.41 9.33 -17.23
CA PRO A 48 -18.71 9.06 -17.84
C PRO A 48 -18.89 7.67 -18.49
N ASP A 49 -17.87 7.10 -19.12
CA ASP A 49 -17.96 5.78 -19.78
C ASP A 49 -17.11 4.68 -19.10
N ASN A 50 -16.44 5.04 -18.00
CA ASN A 50 -15.53 4.21 -17.21
C ASN A 50 -14.43 3.53 -18.05
N ARG A 51 -13.94 4.19 -19.11
CA ARG A 51 -12.87 3.66 -19.96
C ARG A 51 -11.57 4.42 -19.77
N VAL A 52 -10.48 3.67 -19.92
CA VAL A 52 -9.13 4.18 -19.89
C VAL A 52 -8.64 4.47 -21.30
N TYR A 53 -8.10 5.65 -21.52
CA TYR A 53 -7.56 6.08 -22.80
C TYR A 53 -6.08 6.44 -22.67
N CYS A 54 -5.27 6.05 -23.66
CA CYS A 54 -3.94 6.63 -23.85
C CYS A 54 -4.08 8.00 -24.50
N ILE A 55 -3.67 9.07 -23.82
CA ILE A 55 -3.90 10.46 -24.27
C ILE A 55 -3.27 10.73 -25.62
N SER A 56 -2.03 10.30 -25.84
CA SER A 56 -1.32 10.54 -27.09
C SER A 56 -1.86 9.78 -28.30
N GLN A 57 -2.62 8.70 -28.08
CA GLN A 57 -3.13 7.85 -29.17
C GLN A 57 -4.65 7.89 -29.31
N GLY A 58 -5.38 8.42 -28.32
CA GLY A 58 -6.84 8.39 -28.28
C GLY A 58 -7.45 6.99 -28.21
N TRP A 59 -6.63 5.96 -27.99
CA TRP A 59 -7.06 4.55 -27.98
C TRP A 59 -7.52 4.11 -26.60
N VAL A 60 -8.59 3.31 -26.58
CA VAL A 60 -9.02 2.61 -25.37
C VAL A 60 -7.97 1.58 -24.99
N LEU A 61 -7.51 1.60 -23.75
CA LEU A 61 -6.59 0.59 -23.21
C LEU A 61 -7.31 -0.76 -23.14
N ARG A 62 -6.75 -1.77 -23.80
CA ARG A 62 -7.28 -3.13 -23.81
C ARG A 62 -6.25 -4.16 -23.39
N ILE A 63 -6.72 -5.16 -22.64
CA ILE A 63 -5.98 -6.38 -22.30
C ILE A 63 -6.80 -7.56 -22.83
N HIS A 64 -6.18 -8.45 -23.59
CA HIS A 64 -6.84 -9.60 -24.24
C HIS A 64 -8.17 -9.25 -24.92
N GLY A 65 -8.23 -8.14 -25.66
CA GLY A 65 -9.42 -7.69 -26.38
C GLY A 65 -10.57 -7.13 -25.52
N ARG A 66 -10.38 -6.94 -24.20
CA ARG A 66 -11.36 -6.31 -23.31
C ARG A 66 -10.87 -4.93 -22.86
N ASP A 67 -11.79 -3.98 -22.80
CA ASP A 67 -11.53 -2.63 -22.30
C ASP A 67 -11.16 -2.69 -20.81
N VAL A 68 -10.10 -2.00 -20.41
CA VAL A 68 -9.75 -1.84 -19.00
C VAL A 68 -10.65 -0.76 -18.38
N PRO A 69 -11.42 -1.08 -17.32
CA PRO A 69 -12.23 -0.08 -16.64
C PRO A 69 -11.38 0.96 -15.92
N GLY A 70 -11.85 2.20 -15.89
CA GLY A 70 -11.25 3.30 -15.14
C GLY A 70 -11.08 2.96 -13.67
N SER A 71 -12.14 2.41 -13.05
CA SER A 71 -12.14 1.95 -11.66
C SER A 71 -11.06 0.89 -11.38
N ASP A 72 -10.86 -0.08 -12.27
CA ASP A 72 -9.85 -1.13 -12.09
C ASP A 72 -8.43 -0.56 -12.20
N LEU A 73 -8.23 0.46 -13.04
CA LEU A 73 -6.96 1.18 -13.15
C LEU A 73 -6.70 2.05 -11.91
N GLU A 74 -7.69 2.78 -11.42
CA GLU A 74 -7.56 3.60 -10.20
C GLU A 74 -7.20 2.74 -9.01
N ASP A 75 -7.88 1.61 -8.83
CA ASP A 75 -7.56 0.62 -7.80
C ASP A 75 -6.11 0.13 -7.93
N ALA A 76 -5.66 -0.15 -9.16
CA ALA A 76 -4.30 -0.59 -9.41
C ALA A 76 -3.25 0.50 -9.15
N LEU A 77 -3.54 1.75 -9.49
CA LEU A 77 -2.64 2.89 -9.28
C LEU A 77 -2.55 3.24 -7.79
N GLN A 78 -3.69 3.29 -7.08
CA GLN A 78 -3.73 3.48 -5.63
C GLN A 78 -2.95 2.39 -4.90
N PHE A 79 -3.00 1.16 -5.42
CA PHE A 79 -2.29 0.03 -4.83
C PHE A 79 -0.78 0.07 -5.08
N LEU A 80 -0.37 0.30 -6.33
CA LEU A 80 1.05 0.27 -6.72
C LEU A 80 1.81 1.52 -6.27
N SER A 81 1.10 2.60 -5.97
CA SER A 81 1.67 3.79 -5.36
C SER A 81 1.80 3.59 -3.85
N THR A 82 3.01 3.72 -3.30
CA THR A 82 3.19 3.96 -1.86
C THR A 82 2.89 5.40 -1.48
N LYS A 83 2.67 6.30 -2.44
CA LYS A 83 2.41 7.73 -2.24
C LYS A 83 0.92 8.05 -2.36
N ASP A 84 0.51 9.16 -1.75
CA ASP A 84 -0.85 9.70 -1.90
C ASP A 84 -1.23 9.86 -3.38
N LEU A 85 -2.51 9.66 -3.71
CA LEU A 85 -3.08 9.75 -5.08
C LEU A 85 -2.79 11.08 -5.81
N ASN A 86 -2.41 12.13 -5.06
CA ASN A 86 -2.11 13.46 -5.60
C ASN A 86 -0.62 13.66 -5.98
N ASP A 87 0.24 12.68 -5.69
CA ASP A 87 1.67 12.74 -6.01
C ASP A 87 2.00 11.95 -7.29
N SER A 88 3.01 12.41 -8.03
CA SER A 88 3.54 11.65 -9.17
C SER A 88 4.19 10.36 -8.67
N ALA A 89 3.60 9.21 -9.04
CA ALA A 89 4.14 7.89 -8.78
C ALA A 89 4.70 7.27 -10.07
N GLU A 90 5.95 6.82 -10.03
CA GLU A 90 6.51 5.99 -11.09
C GLU A 90 6.12 4.53 -10.82
N ILE A 91 5.24 4.00 -11.67
CA ILE A 91 4.71 2.64 -11.50
C ILE A 91 5.24 1.74 -12.61
N CYS A 92 5.81 0.62 -12.20
CA CYS A 92 6.20 -0.49 -13.06
C CYS A 92 5.02 -0.96 -13.94
N SER A 93 5.14 -0.80 -15.26
CA SER A 93 4.08 -1.16 -16.21
C SER A 93 3.75 -2.66 -16.22
N GLU A 94 4.75 -3.50 -15.96
CA GLU A 94 4.56 -4.95 -15.80
C GLU A 94 3.74 -5.28 -14.55
N CYS A 95 3.96 -4.54 -13.46
CA CYS A 95 3.26 -4.69 -12.19
C CYS A 95 1.80 -4.26 -12.34
N LEU A 96 1.57 -3.15 -13.04
CA LEU A 96 0.23 -2.67 -13.38
C LEU A 96 -0.54 -3.70 -14.24
N TYR A 97 0.11 -4.23 -15.28
CA TYR A 97 -0.49 -5.23 -16.15
C TYR A 97 -0.85 -6.52 -15.38
N LYS A 98 0.10 -7.05 -14.61
CA LYS A 98 -0.15 -8.27 -13.82
C LYS A 98 -1.20 -8.04 -12.73
N PHE A 99 -1.27 -6.84 -12.14
CA PHE A 99 -2.30 -6.48 -11.17
C PHE A 99 -3.68 -6.52 -11.82
N LEU A 100 -3.83 -5.81 -12.95
CA LEU A 100 -5.09 -5.77 -13.69
C LEU A 100 -5.54 -7.18 -14.09
N LEU A 101 -4.64 -8.03 -14.60
CA LEU A 101 -4.99 -9.41 -14.92
C LEU A 101 -5.44 -10.25 -13.72
N THR A 102 -4.87 -10.00 -12.54
CA THR A 102 -5.09 -10.85 -11.35
C THR A 102 -6.30 -10.42 -10.53
N LEU A 103 -6.53 -9.11 -10.42
CA LEU A 103 -7.40 -8.51 -9.40
C LEU A 103 -8.52 -7.63 -9.97
N ALA A 104 -8.51 -7.33 -11.26
CA ALA A 104 -9.64 -6.69 -11.90
C ALA A 104 -10.74 -7.72 -12.17
N ASP A 105 -11.97 -7.38 -11.80
CA ASP A 105 -13.13 -8.25 -12.01
C ASP A 105 -13.34 -8.57 -13.50
N THR A 106 -12.94 -7.64 -14.37
CA THR A 106 -13.01 -7.76 -15.84
C THR A 106 -12.19 -8.92 -16.41
N PHE A 107 -11.14 -9.34 -15.71
CA PHE A 107 -10.21 -10.39 -16.15
C PHE A 107 -10.25 -11.64 -15.26
N ALA A 108 -11.19 -11.73 -14.32
CA ALA A 108 -11.26 -12.80 -13.33
C ALA A 108 -11.46 -14.22 -13.90
N ASP A 109 -12.01 -14.35 -15.12
CA ASP A 109 -12.21 -15.62 -15.83
C ASP A 109 -10.98 -16.08 -16.63
N THR A 110 -9.95 -15.24 -16.74
CA THR A 110 -8.73 -15.54 -17.50
C THR A 110 -7.75 -16.42 -16.72
N MET A 111 -7.95 -16.56 -15.40
CA MET A 111 -7.07 -17.32 -14.50
C MET A 111 -7.83 -18.40 -13.73
N THR A 112 -7.19 -19.53 -13.49
CA THR A 112 -7.70 -20.49 -12.51
C THR A 112 -7.59 -19.93 -11.09
N LEU A 113 -8.45 -20.39 -10.18
CA LEU A 113 -8.39 -19.98 -8.77
C LEU A 113 -7.01 -20.20 -8.14
N LYS A 114 -6.30 -21.26 -8.56
CA LYS A 114 -4.93 -21.53 -8.13
C LYS A 114 -3.96 -20.45 -8.60
N GLU A 115 -3.97 -20.11 -9.89
CA GLU A 115 -3.10 -19.06 -10.44
C GLU A 115 -3.40 -17.70 -9.80
N LYS A 116 -4.69 -17.36 -9.60
CA LYS A 116 -5.11 -16.15 -8.88
C LYS A 116 -4.54 -16.11 -7.46
N THR A 117 -4.62 -17.24 -6.74
CA THR A 117 -4.13 -17.33 -5.36
C THR A 117 -2.60 -17.27 -5.28
N ASP A 118 -1.89 -17.90 -6.22
CA ASP A 118 -0.42 -17.85 -6.30
C ASP A 118 0.08 -16.43 -6.62
N GLU A 119 -0.62 -15.70 -7.49
CA GLU A 119 -0.31 -14.28 -7.75
C GLU A 119 -0.63 -13.42 -6.52
N ILE A 120 -1.80 -13.54 -5.89
CA ILE A 120 -2.12 -12.83 -4.64
C ILE A 120 -1.06 -13.09 -3.57
N LYS A 121 -0.57 -14.33 -3.44
CA LYS A 121 0.53 -14.67 -2.54
C LYS A 121 1.80 -13.86 -2.87
N ARG A 122 2.22 -13.80 -4.14
CA ARG A 122 3.38 -13.02 -4.58
C ARG A 122 3.20 -11.53 -4.28
N TYR A 123 2.00 -11.00 -4.50
CA TYR A 123 1.68 -9.60 -4.22
C TYR A 123 1.71 -9.28 -2.73
N VAL A 124 0.99 -10.04 -1.91
CA VAL A 124 0.99 -9.85 -0.46
C VAL A 124 2.41 -9.93 0.08
N ASP A 125 3.23 -10.82 -0.46
CA ASP A 125 4.64 -10.94 -0.08
C ASP A 125 5.48 -9.69 -0.40
N LYS A 126 5.51 -9.25 -1.68
CA LYS A 126 6.27 -8.07 -2.11
C LYS A 126 5.76 -6.80 -1.43
N PHE A 127 4.43 -6.64 -1.35
CA PHE A 127 3.79 -5.49 -0.74
C PHE A 127 4.08 -5.41 0.76
N SER A 128 4.01 -6.53 1.50
CA SER A 128 4.36 -6.55 2.92
C SER A 128 5.80 -6.10 3.17
N LEU A 129 6.74 -6.54 2.34
CA LEU A 129 8.14 -6.12 2.47
C LEU A 129 8.31 -4.61 2.25
N MET A 130 7.65 -4.06 1.23
CA MET A 130 7.65 -2.63 0.92
C MET A 130 7.05 -1.80 2.08
N ILE A 131 5.93 -2.25 2.66
CA ILE A 131 5.34 -1.59 3.83
C ILE A 131 6.30 -1.62 5.01
N ALA A 132 6.95 -2.76 5.29
CA ALA A 132 7.90 -2.88 6.40
C ALA A 132 9.07 -1.90 6.25
N VAL A 133 9.63 -1.79 5.05
CA VAL A 133 10.70 -0.83 4.73
C VAL A 133 10.21 0.60 4.99
N LYS A 134 9.08 0.99 4.40
CA LYS A 134 8.50 2.33 4.58
C LYS A 134 8.19 2.65 6.04
N HIS A 135 7.57 1.73 6.77
CA HIS A 135 7.22 1.92 8.18
C HIS A 135 8.45 2.06 9.08
N SER A 136 9.58 1.44 8.73
CA SER A 136 10.85 1.60 9.45
C SER A 136 11.50 2.98 9.22
N GLN A 137 11.23 3.61 8.07
CA GLN A 137 11.78 4.91 7.72
C GLN A 137 11.00 6.09 8.33
N MET A 138 9.72 5.87 8.64
CA MET A 138 8.81 6.92 9.17
C MET A 138 8.70 6.93 10.70
N ASP A 139 9.29 5.95 11.38
CA ASP A 139 9.19 5.83 12.83
C ASP A 139 10.54 6.20 13.46
N ASP A 140 10.60 7.35 14.13
CA ASP A 140 11.83 7.85 14.77
C ASP A 140 12.40 6.88 15.83
N GLN A 141 11.62 5.91 16.25
CA GLN A 141 11.98 4.89 17.23
C GLN A 141 12.43 3.58 16.58
N MET A 142 12.56 3.55 15.25
CA MET A 142 13.00 2.42 14.45
C MET A 142 14.27 2.77 13.66
N GLU A 143 15.12 1.76 13.44
CA GLU A 143 16.23 1.82 12.52
C GLU A 143 15.74 1.49 11.11
N ARG A 144 16.19 2.28 10.12
CA ARG A 144 15.92 2.01 8.70
C ARG A 144 16.47 0.62 8.34
N ILE A 145 15.58 -0.26 7.91
CA ILE A 145 15.97 -1.65 7.59
C ILE A 145 16.52 -1.80 6.17
N GLY A 146 16.22 -0.86 5.25
CA GLY A 146 16.66 -0.89 3.86
C GLY A 146 15.93 0.16 3.01
N ASP A 147 16.04 0.02 1.68
CA ASP A 147 15.35 0.83 0.68
C ASP A 147 14.48 0.04 -0.29
N GLU A 148 13.51 0.71 -0.92
CA GLU A 148 12.64 0.08 -1.91
C GLU A 148 13.45 -0.50 -3.09
N ASP A 149 14.52 0.19 -3.51
CA ASP A 149 15.42 -0.27 -4.57
C ASP A 149 16.22 -1.53 -4.17
N ASP A 150 16.48 -1.72 -2.88
CA ASP A 150 17.17 -2.90 -2.36
C ASP A 150 16.27 -4.14 -2.39
N ILE A 151 14.94 -3.96 -2.37
CA ILE A 151 13.98 -5.06 -2.40
C ILE A 151 14.10 -5.84 -3.70
N ASP A 152 14.29 -5.20 -4.86
CA ASP A 152 14.35 -5.94 -6.12
C ASP A 152 15.75 -6.55 -6.39
N GLN A 153 16.76 -6.17 -5.59
CA GLN A 153 18.15 -6.64 -5.73
C GLN A 153 18.59 -7.63 -4.64
N ALA A 154 17.87 -7.69 -3.51
CA ALA A 154 18.30 -8.45 -2.35
C ALA A 154 18.07 -9.96 -2.52
N THR A 155 19.14 -10.75 -2.37
CA THR A 155 19.04 -12.22 -2.35
C THR A 155 18.33 -12.75 -1.09
N ASP A 156 18.25 -11.97 0.00
CA ASP A 156 17.64 -12.37 1.28
C ASP A 156 16.59 -11.37 1.79
N HIS A 157 15.44 -11.31 1.13
CA HIS A 157 14.27 -10.54 1.59
C HIS A 157 13.80 -10.93 3.00
N PHE A 158 14.21 -12.09 3.53
CA PHE A 158 13.86 -12.48 4.89
C PHE A 158 14.66 -11.71 5.93
N GLU A 159 15.82 -11.17 5.59
CA GLU A 159 16.62 -10.37 6.52
C GLU A 159 15.89 -9.08 6.89
N PHE A 160 15.37 -8.34 5.91
CA PHE A 160 14.60 -7.11 6.14
C PHE A 160 13.39 -7.34 7.06
N LEU A 161 12.55 -8.33 6.75
CA LEU A 161 11.37 -8.64 7.57
C LEU A 161 11.75 -9.11 8.98
N ARG A 162 12.84 -9.88 9.13
CA ARG A 162 13.34 -10.29 10.44
C ARG A 162 13.81 -9.09 11.26
N SER A 163 14.57 -8.17 10.65
CA SER A 163 15.00 -6.92 11.30
C SER A 163 13.80 -6.08 11.74
N TYR A 164 12.77 -5.95 10.89
CA TYR A 164 11.55 -5.23 11.25
C TYR A 164 10.81 -5.89 12.42
N LEU A 165 10.68 -7.22 12.41
CA LEU A 165 10.04 -7.98 13.49
C LEU A 165 10.76 -7.81 14.84
N ILE A 166 12.09 -7.76 14.86
CA ILE A 166 12.87 -7.48 16.07
C ILE A 166 12.53 -6.10 16.62
N GLN A 167 12.50 -5.08 15.76
CA GLN A 167 12.18 -3.72 16.19
C GLN A 167 10.75 -3.57 16.72
N LEU A 168 9.78 -4.30 16.15
CA LEU A 168 8.43 -4.37 16.70
C LEU A 168 8.40 -4.99 18.10
N MET A 169 9.21 -6.01 18.37
CA MET A 169 9.33 -6.57 19.72
C MET A 169 9.93 -5.56 20.69
N ASP A 170 10.94 -4.79 20.27
CA ASP A 170 11.53 -3.74 21.08
C ASP A 170 10.54 -2.60 21.35
N GLN A 171 9.70 -2.24 20.38
CA GLN A 171 8.60 -1.30 20.61
C GLN A 171 7.58 -1.83 21.62
N GLN A 172 7.18 -3.11 21.52
CA GLN A 172 6.27 -3.72 22.50
C GLN A 172 6.85 -3.64 23.92
N ASN A 173 8.13 -4.02 24.09
CA ASN A 173 8.80 -3.97 25.39
C ASN A 173 8.86 -2.54 25.96
N ARG A 174 9.19 -1.55 25.13
CA ARG A 174 9.22 -0.13 25.54
C ARG A 174 7.85 0.38 25.97
N LEU A 175 6.80 0.08 25.20
CA LEU A 175 5.44 0.50 25.52
C LEU A 175 4.90 -0.18 26.77
N GLN A 176 5.22 -1.47 27.00
CA GLN A 176 4.89 -2.16 28.24
C GLN A 176 5.59 -1.56 29.46
N ALA A 177 6.87 -1.17 29.32
CA ALA A 177 7.59 -0.48 30.37
C ALA A 177 6.96 0.89 30.68
N LEU A 178 6.67 1.69 29.64
CA LEU A 178 6.00 2.98 29.78
C LEU A 178 4.63 2.84 30.47
N LEU A 179 3.83 1.84 30.07
CA LEU A 179 2.54 1.58 30.68
C LEU A 179 2.66 1.26 32.19
N LYS A 180 3.70 0.53 32.58
CA LYS A 180 3.96 0.20 33.99
C LYS A 180 4.33 1.45 34.79
N ASP A 181 5.16 2.32 34.22
CA ASP A 181 5.59 3.57 34.85
C ASP A 181 4.40 4.52 35.03
N LEU A 182 3.63 4.75 33.97
CA LEU A 182 2.40 5.55 34.00
C LEU A 182 1.39 5.04 35.04
N LYS A 183 1.23 3.72 35.14
CA LYS A 183 0.35 3.10 36.14
C LYS A 183 0.85 3.36 37.57
N SER A 184 2.16 3.32 37.79
CA SER A 184 2.75 3.58 39.11
C SER A 184 2.64 5.04 39.54
N GLU A 185 2.65 5.95 38.56
CA GLU A 185 2.50 7.40 38.74
C GLU A 185 1.04 7.84 38.87
N GLY A 186 0.08 6.94 38.67
CA GLY A 186 -1.35 7.27 38.71
C GLY A 186 -1.79 8.14 37.53
N ALA A 187 -1.20 7.92 36.36
CA ALA A 187 -1.58 8.60 35.13
C ALA A 187 -3.07 8.39 34.79
N GLU A 188 -3.63 9.30 34.01
CA GLU A 188 -5.02 9.25 33.58
C GLU A 188 -5.29 7.99 32.73
N GLU A 189 -6.47 7.37 32.91
CA GLU A 189 -6.84 6.11 32.25
C GLU A 189 -6.70 6.20 30.73
N TRP A 190 -7.10 7.33 30.13
CA TRP A 190 -7.04 7.50 28.67
C TRP A 190 -5.61 7.49 28.11
N VAL A 191 -4.62 7.97 28.88
CA VAL A 191 -3.20 7.92 28.48
C VAL A 191 -2.70 6.48 28.53
N MET A 192 -3.08 5.76 29.59
CA MET A 192 -2.75 4.33 29.71
C MET A 192 -3.40 3.52 28.58
N ASP A 193 -4.65 3.83 28.22
CA ASP A 193 -5.35 3.18 27.11
C ASP A 193 -4.67 3.46 25.76
N LEU A 194 -4.25 4.70 25.51
CA LEU A 194 -3.48 5.03 24.31
C LEU A 194 -2.20 4.20 24.19
N VAL A 195 -1.43 4.07 25.28
CA VAL A 195 -0.21 3.25 25.30
C VAL A 195 -0.53 1.75 25.13
N ARG A 196 -1.61 1.25 25.73
CA ARG A 196 -2.08 -0.14 25.54
C ARG A 196 -2.45 -0.40 24.08
N GLU A 197 -3.16 0.51 23.42
CA GLU A 197 -3.55 0.36 22.02
C GLU A 197 -2.33 0.44 21.10
N ARG A 198 -1.36 1.33 21.35
CA ARG A 198 -0.07 1.33 20.60
C ARG A 198 0.70 0.03 20.73
N GLU A 199 0.75 -0.54 21.93
CA GLU A 199 1.41 -1.82 22.16
C GLU A 199 0.66 -2.96 21.45
N ARG A 200 -0.67 -2.93 21.47
CA ARG A 200 -1.51 -3.89 20.76
C ARG A 200 -1.33 -3.78 19.24
N LEU A 201 -1.21 -2.56 18.72
CA LEU A 201 -0.92 -2.33 17.31
C LEU A 201 0.42 -2.94 16.90
N ALA A 202 1.48 -2.72 17.68
CA ALA A 202 2.80 -3.32 17.43
C ALA A 202 2.75 -4.86 17.47
N ARG A 203 1.92 -5.46 18.32
CA ARG A 203 1.67 -6.92 18.35
C ARG A 203 0.94 -7.40 17.11
N LEU A 204 -0.08 -6.68 16.64
CA LEU A 204 -0.81 -7.05 15.43
C LEU A 204 0.06 -6.88 14.18
N GLU A 205 0.85 -5.81 14.07
CA GLU A 205 1.85 -5.68 13.00
C GLU A 205 2.82 -6.87 13.02
N TYR A 206 3.34 -7.24 14.19
CA TYR A 206 4.23 -8.39 14.31
C TYR A 206 3.55 -9.68 13.82
N GLN A 207 2.29 -9.90 14.20
CA GLN A 207 1.51 -11.04 13.75
C GLN A 207 1.32 -11.02 12.23
N PHE A 208 0.97 -9.87 11.65
CA PHE A 208 0.82 -9.70 10.20
C PHE A 208 2.11 -10.09 9.46
N TYR A 209 3.25 -9.52 9.83
CA TYR A 209 4.53 -9.81 9.17
C TYR A 209 5.01 -11.25 9.40
N SER A 210 4.69 -11.84 10.55
CA SER A 210 4.95 -13.27 10.78
C SER A 210 4.09 -14.16 9.88
N GLN A 211 2.83 -13.80 9.65
CA GLN A 211 1.93 -14.53 8.76
C GLN A 211 2.38 -14.42 7.30
N THR A 212 2.86 -13.25 6.86
CA THR A 212 3.34 -13.04 5.48
C THR A 212 4.64 -13.80 5.21
N LEU A 213 5.54 -13.90 6.18
CA LEU A 213 6.70 -14.80 6.12
C LEU A 213 6.30 -16.26 5.94
N LEU A 214 5.26 -16.71 6.63
CA LEU A 214 4.76 -18.07 6.51
C LEU A 214 4.13 -18.33 5.14
N LEU A 215 3.50 -17.33 4.49
CA LEU A 215 2.91 -17.50 3.15
C LEU A 215 3.93 -18.04 2.16
N ARG A 216 5.19 -17.57 2.22
CA ARG A 216 6.27 -17.97 1.32
C ARG A 216 6.48 -19.49 1.27
N VAL A 217 6.42 -20.13 2.43
CA VAL A 217 6.73 -21.57 2.58
C VAL A 217 5.51 -22.49 2.39
N VAL A 218 4.29 -21.93 2.32
CA VAL A 218 3.07 -22.72 2.12
C VAL A 218 2.88 -23.06 0.65
N ASN A 219 2.77 -24.36 0.37
CA ASN A 219 2.48 -24.94 -0.95
C ASN A 219 1.09 -25.61 -1.02
N ASP A 220 0.42 -25.81 0.12
CA ASP A 220 -0.94 -26.34 0.15
C ASP A 220 -1.95 -25.23 -0.12
N PHE A 221 -2.77 -25.43 -1.14
CA PHE A 221 -3.73 -24.45 -1.62
C PHE A 221 -4.81 -24.08 -0.59
N ASN A 222 -5.34 -25.05 0.16
CA ASN A 222 -6.39 -24.79 1.15
C ASN A 222 -5.82 -24.07 2.38
N LEU A 223 -4.60 -24.42 2.78
CA LEU A 223 -3.88 -23.73 3.84
C LEU A 223 -3.57 -22.29 3.44
N LEU A 224 -3.16 -22.05 2.18
CA LEU A 224 -2.89 -20.73 1.64
C LEU A 224 -4.12 -19.82 1.73
N LEU A 225 -5.29 -20.29 1.28
CA LEU A 225 -6.56 -19.54 1.40
C LEU A 225 -6.88 -19.17 2.86
N ARG A 226 -6.72 -20.12 3.78
CA ARG A 226 -6.95 -19.85 5.21
C ARG A 226 -5.99 -18.80 5.75
N MET A 227 -4.72 -18.87 5.38
CA MET A 227 -3.73 -17.88 5.80
C MET A 227 -4.02 -16.49 5.27
N LEU A 228 -4.42 -16.37 3.99
CA LEU A 228 -4.83 -15.09 3.40
C LEU A 228 -6.05 -14.52 4.13
N SER A 229 -7.03 -15.34 4.50
CA SER A 229 -8.17 -14.92 5.34
C SER A 229 -7.74 -14.46 6.74
N PHE A 230 -6.76 -15.11 7.37
CA PHE A 230 -6.20 -14.65 8.64
C PHE A 230 -5.46 -13.31 8.51
N ILE A 231 -4.71 -13.12 7.41
CA ILE A 231 -4.02 -11.85 7.13
C ILE A 231 -5.04 -10.73 6.91
N LEU A 232 -6.13 -11.00 6.19
CA LEU A 232 -7.24 -10.06 6.02
C LEU A 232 -7.79 -9.62 7.38
N LYS A 233 -8.10 -10.58 8.25
CA LYS A 233 -8.61 -10.27 9.60
C LYS A 233 -7.62 -9.47 10.44
N THR A 234 -6.34 -9.85 10.43
CA THR A 234 -5.29 -9.11 11.16
C THR A 234 -5.20 -7.66 10.63
N SER A 235 -5.30 -7.47 9.32
CA SER A 235 -5.24 -6.14 8.68
C SER A 235 -6.43 -5.26 9.10
N ASP A 236 -7.63 -5.82 9.20
CA ASP A 236 -8.84 -5.13 9.67
C ASP A 236 -8.70 -4.68 11.13
N GLU A 237 -8.16 -5.56 11.98
CA GLU A 237 -7.88 -5.22 13.38
C GLU A 237 -6.81 -4.13 13.51
N ILE A 238 -5.78 -4.13 12.63
CA ILE A 238 -4.74 -3.10 12.59
C ILE A 238 -5.36 -1.74 12.24
N LEU A 239 -6.19 -1.66 11.19
CA LEU A 239 -6.85 -0.42 10.81
C LEU A 239 -7.72 0.14 11.93
N GLY A 240 -8.59 -0.68 12.52
CA GLY A 240 -9.51 -0.23 13.56
C GLY A 240 -8.81 0.22 14.85
N ILE A 241 -7.59 -0.25 15.12
CA ILE A 241 -6.78 0.25 16.24
C ILE A 241 -6.00 1.51 15.84
N ASN A 242 -5.43 1.54 14.63
CA ASN A 242 -4.71 2.69 14.13
C ASN A 242 -5.61 3.93 14.08
N GLU A 243 -6.84 3.82 13.59
CA GLU A 243 -7.81 4.92 13.54
C GLU A 243 -8.06 5.52 14.93
N LYS A 244 -8.33 4.66 15.93
CA LYS A 244 -8.52 5.10 17.33
C LYS A 244 -7.30 5.83 17.90
N ILE A 245 -6.11 5.32 17.60
CA ILE A 245 -4.85 5.95 18.02
C ILE A 245 -4.65 7.28 17.31
N HIS A 246 -4.95 7.35 16.01
CA HIS A 246 -4.83 8.55 15.19
C HIS A 246 -5.73 9.66 15.73
N GLU A 247 -7.01 9.36 15.96
CA GLU A 247 -7.98 10.28 16.55
C GLU A 247 -7.51 10.81 17.91
N GLU A 248 -6.95 9.93 18.74
CA GLU A 248 -6.47 10.28 20.07
C GLU A 248 -5.25 11.20 20.02
N ILE A 249 -4.26 10.89 19.19
CA ILE A 249 -3.03 11.68 19.04
C ILE A 249 -3.32 13.07 18.46
N LEU A 250 -4.30 13.19 17.56
CA LEU A 250 -4.71 14.48 17.01
C LEU A 250 -5.59 15.31 17.96
N SER A 251 -6.02 14.75 19.09
CA SER A 251 -6.88 15.45 20.02
C SER A 251 -6.16 16.58 20.76
N ASN A 252 -6.90 17.65 21.08
CA ASN A 252 -6.37 18.77 21.88
C ASN A 252 -5.90 18.33 23.27
N ARG A 253 -6.52 17.28 23.84
CA ARG A 253 -6.12 16.76 25.15
C ARG A 253 -4.76 16.05 25.10
N PHE A 254 -4.47 15.33 24.01
CA PHE A 254 -3.15 14.74 23.80
C PHE A 254 -2.09 15.82 23.59
N ALA A 255 -2.38 16.83 22.77
CA ALA A 255 -1.46 17.95 22.54
C ALA A 255 -1.04 18.62 23.86
N ALA A 256 -1.99 18.94 24.74
CA ALA A 256 -1.69 19.52 26.06
C ALA A 256 -0.88 18.56 26.95
N LYS A 257 -1.21 17.27 26.97
CA LYS A 257 -0.49 16.29 27.80
C LYS A 257 0.93 16.03 27.33
N ALA A 258 1.15 16.02 26.01
CA ALA A 258 2.45 15.78 25.41
C ALA A 258 3.43 16.97 25.56
N GLU A 259 2.92 18.17 25.87
CA GLU A 259 3.76 19.31 26.28
C GLU A 259 4.33 19.11 27.70
N ASP A 260 3.59 18.43 28.57
CA ASP A 260 3.96 18.20 29.97
C ASP A 260 4.78 16.92 30.20
N ASP A 261 4.65 15.92 29.31
CA ASP A 261 5.34 14.62 29.42
C ASP A 261 6.10 14.29 28.13
N GLU A 262 7.42 14.48 28.18
CA GLU A 262 8.34 14.22 27.06
C GLU A 262 8.29 12.75 26.59
N ARG A 263 7.87 11.80 27.44
CA ARG A 263 7.73 10.39 27.04
C ARG A 263 6.64 10.19 25.98
N LEU A 264 5.64 11.07 25.94
CA LEU A 264 4.56 11.06 24.96
C LEU A 264 4.96 11.70 23.62
N SER A 265 6.11 12.37 23.53
CA SER A 265 6.60 12.95 22.27
C SER A 265 6.75 11.91 21.16
N SER A 266 7.21 10.70 21.50
CA SER A 266 7.31 9.56 20.58
C SER A 266 5.96 9.09 20.02
N LEU A 267 4.87 9.35 20.72
CA LEU A 267 3.52 9.06 20.23
C LEU A 267 3.05 10.16 19.28
N LYS A 268 3.50 11.39 19.46
CA LYS A 268 3.18 12.49 18.54
C LYS A 268 3.80 12.27 17.16
N SER A 269 5.03 11.78 17.08
CA SER A 269 5.68 11.48 15.78
C SER A 269 4.99 10.34 15.03
N TYR A 270 4.21 9.49 15.71
CA TYR A 270 3.43 8.44 15.07
C TYR A 270 2.31 8.97 14.15
N ALA A 271 1.88 10.24 14.27
CA ALA A 271 0.78 10.78 13.47
C ALA A 271 1.00 10.66 11.95
N GLU A 272 2.24 10.85 11.48
CA GLU A 272 2.57 10.74 10.05
C GLU A 272 2.59 9.29 9.58
N LYS A 273 3.24 8.40 10.37
CA LYS A 273 3.23 6.96 10.13
C LYS A 273 1.81 6.39 10.12
N SER A 274 0.95 6.89 11.00
CA SER A 274 -0.42 6.40 11.15
C SER A 274 -1.27 6.58 9.88
N ARG A 275 -1.12 7.68 9.13
CA ARG A 275 -1.78 7.83 7.82
C ARG A 275 -1.28 6.82 6.80
N THR A 276 0.03 6.56 6.80
CA THR A 276 0.63 5.56 5.92
C THR A 276 0.16 4.15 6.28
N VAL A 277 0.01 3.84 7.56
CA VAL A 277 -0.56 2.56 8.04
C VAL A 277 -1.99 2.40 7.54
N GLU A 278 -2.83 3.42 7.68
CA GLU A 278 -4.21 3.44 7.16
C GLU A 278 -4.27 3.14 5.66
N HIS A 279 -3.49 3.86 4.86
CA HIS A 279 -3.42 3.66 3.42
C HIS A 279 -2.98 2.23 3.07
N ASN A 280 -1.88 1.77 3.66
CA ASN A 280 -1.26 0.49 3.31
C ASN A 280 -2.12 -0.71 3.73
N PHE A 281 -2.70 -0.70 4.93
CA PHE A 281 -3.56 -1.80 5.37
C PHE A 281 -4.96 -1.73 4.74
N GLY A 282 -5.45 -0.55 4.39
CA GLY A 282 -6.67 -0.38 3.57
C GLY A 282 -6.51 -1.07 2.20
N ASN A 283 -5.37 -0.85 1.55
CA ASN A 283 -5.02 -1.50 0.29
C ASN A 283 -4.98 -3.04 0.41
N ILE A 284 -4.41 -3.58 1.49
CA ILE A 284 -4.41 -5.03 1.75
C ILE A 284 -5.83 -5.57 1.91
N LEU A 285 -6.71 -4.88 2.64
CA LEU A 285 -8.10 -5.30 2.81
C LEU A 285 -8.86 -5.33 1.49
N GLN A 286 -8.69 -4.29 0.66
CA GLN A 286 -9.36 -4.20 -0.64
C GLN A 286 -9.01 -5.39 -1.54
N ILE A 287 -7.76 -5.86 -1.50
CA ILE A 287 -7.32 -7.01 -2.31
C ILE A 287 -7.80 -8.33 -1.74
N LEU A 288 -7.57 -8.54 -0.44
CA LEU A 288 -7.88 -9.81 0.18
C LEU A 288 -9.39 -10.05 0.31
N SER A 289 -10.22 -9.00 0.23
CA SER A 289 -11.67 -9.11 0.14
C SER A 289 -12.17 -9.54 -1.24
N ARG A 290 -11.32 -9.50 -2.29
CA ARG A 290 -11.61 -9.98 -3.66
C ARG A 290 -11.22 -11.45 -3.89
N LEU A 291 -10.76 -12.16 -2.85
CA LEU A 291 -10.57 -13.63 -2.83
C LEU A 291 -11.91 -14.36 -2.81
#